data_AF-A0A1F4HE97-F1
#
_entry.id   AF-A0A1F4HE97-F1
#
_cell.length_a   1.000
_cell.length_b   1.000
_cell.length_c   1.000
_cell.angle_alpha   90.00
_cell.angle_beta   90.00
_cell.angle_gamma   90.00
#
_symmetry.space_group_name_H-M   'P 1'
#
loop_
_entity.id
_entity.type
_entity.pdbx_description
1 polymer ?
#
loop_
_entity_poly.entity_id
_entity_poly.type
_entity_poly.pdbx_seq_one_letter_code
_entity_poly.pdbx_strand_id
1 'polypeptide(L)'
;MPYADLREFIARLDACGKLHRIKREVDKDWEIAAVSRIAFQSIPEPKRPALMFENVKGFDTPVVLGVNGASRSIYCLALECELGEVQQKWSDAELRPIPPVLANKGPVQENIFKGEQADVTRLPMPVWTVGEDPGPYITAGCIVTKDPDTGVRNVGTYRVQIKGPRKLGLFINYLQGGREHVEKNNRAGRSTPIAIVMGTDPVIGLVSVSRVQADMDELAVAGRLRGEAVQLVRCQSVDLEVPATAEIVIEGIVRANQLEDEGPFGEYTGYMGPASMSYVVDVTCVTHRNRPIMQAFLSQMPPSESSCIRGIGREATLLKHLKEDLRLPVRDVHLLEHSGAAAYLVASIRKTHPAQPRTVMFAAWAYAPQFGKFTVVVDDDIDVRDPDEVNWALSFRVQPESDTFIMSGTAAVSLDPSQAAASVRQEESTRRLSSKIGIDATRKHKFPSLALPPGEHLERVRKDWKKYGFED
;
A
#
# COMPACT_ATOMS: atom_id res chain seq x y z
N MET A 1 -13.97 -8.43 17.72
CA MET A 1 -14.52 -7.12 18.16
C MET A 1 -13.60 -6.12 17.51
N PRO A 2 -14.13 -5.06 16.86
CA PRO A 2 -13.29 -4.07 16.20
C PRO A 2 -12.19 -3.59 17.15
N TYR A 3 -10.98 -3.42 16.62
CA TYR A 3 -9.94 -2.70 17.36
C TYR A 3 -10.44 -1.28 17.63
N ALA A 4 -10.27 -0.78 18.85
CA ALA A 4 -10.66 0.57 19.22
C ALA A 4 -9.75 1.63 18.57
N ASP A 5 -8.46 1.33 18.47
CA ASP A 5 -7.43 2.23 17.94
C ASP A 5 -6.13 1.49 17.54
N LEU A 6 -5.12 2.26 17.11
CA LEU A 6 -3.79 1.74 16.80
C LEU A 6 -3.14 1.01 17.98
N ARG A 7 -3.32 1.50 19.22
CA ARG A 7 -2.61 0.98 20.40
C ARG A 7 -3.11 -0.43 20.73
N GLU A 8 -4.42 -0.65 20.66
CA GLU A 8 -5.00 -1.99 20.79
C GLU A 8 -4.49 -2.92 19.69
N PHE A 9 -4.42 -2.44 18.45
CA PHE A 9 -3.93 -3.25 17.36
C PHE A 9 -2.43 -3.60 17.49
N ILE A 10 -1.59 -2.66 17.94
CA ILE A 10 -0.18 -2.94 18.28
C ILE A 10 -0.08 -4.03 19.36
N ALA A 11 -0.92 -3.96 20.40
CA ALA A 11 -0.96 -4.99 21.44
C ALA A 11 -1.37 -6.36 20.87
N ARG A 12 -2.33 -6.38 19.93
CA ARG A 12 -2.71 -7.60 19.23
C ARG A 12 -1.58 -8.17 18.37
N LEU A 13 -0.86 -7.33 17.63
CA LEU A 13 0.30 -7.76 16.84
C LEU A 13 1.37 -8.38 17.74
N ASP A 14 1.66 -7.77 18.88
CA ASP A 14 2.61 -8.29 19.88
C ASP A 14 2.19 -9.66 20.40
N ALA A 15 0.92 -9.80 20.81
CA ALA A 15 0.36 -11.06 21.32
C ALA A 15 0.39 -12.20 20.29
N CYS A 16 0.38 -11.88 18.99
CA CYS A 16 0.46 -12.84 17.89
C CYS A 16 1.89 -13.08 17.37
N GLY A 17 2.91 -12.49 17.98
CA GLY A 17 4.29 -12.57 17.47
C GLY A 17 4.49 -11.88 16.12
N LYS A 18 3.65 -10.89 15.80
CA LYS A 18 3.67 -10.09 14.56
C LYS A 18 4.18 -8.66 14.77
N LEU A 19 4.74 -8.37 15.95
CA LEU A 19 5.44 -7.13 16.26
C LEU A 19 6.86 -7.44 16.73
N HIS A 20 7.83 -6.69 16.24
CA HIS A 20 9.20 -6.70 16.75
C HIS A 20 9.52 -5.34 17.38
N ARG A 21 9.88 -5.35 18.66
CA ARG A 21 10.23 -4.14 19.43
C ARG A 21 11.73 -3.89 19.42
N ILE A 22 12.14 -2.79 18.82
CA ILE A 22 13.52 -2.30 18.82
C ILE A 22 13.70 -1.32 19.99
N LYS A 23 14.34 -1.82 21.05
CA LYS A 23 14.64 -1.05 22.28
C LYS A 23 15.91 -0.20 22.17
N ARG A 24 16.80 -0.57 21.25
CA ARG A 24 18.04 0.16 21.00
C ARG A 24 17.70 1.57 20.51
N GLU A 25 18.43 2.57 21.00
CA GLU A 25 18.32 3.94 20.47
C GLU A 25 18.64 3.93 18.97
N VAL A 26 17.76 4.56 18.17
CA VAL A 26 17.94 4.72 16.73
C VAL A 26 17.89 6.17 16.29
N ASP A 27 18.64 6.48 15.24
CA ASP A 27 18.58 7.77 14.54
C ASP A 27 17.49 7.76 13.46
N LYS A 28 16.57 8.74 13.52
CA LYS A 28 15.49 8.87 12.52
C LYS A 28 15.99 9.27 11.14
N ASP A 29 17.16 9.90 11.06
CA ASP A 29 17.68 10.46 9.81
C ASP A 29 18.39 9.40 8.95
N TRP A 30 18.61 8.18 9.47
CA TRP A 30 19.15 7.08 8.65
C TRP A 30 18.87 5.66 9.18
N GLU A 31 18.87 5.40 10.49
CA GLU A 31 18.78 4.04 11.04
C GLU A 31 17.40 3.43 10.88
N ILE A 32 16.32 4.19 11.10
CA ILE A 32 14.95 3.66 10.95
C ILE A 32 14.74 3.09 9.54
N ALA A 33 15.15 3.83 8.51
CA ALA A 33 15.03 3.39 7.13
C ALA A 33 15.92 2.16 6.84
N ALA A 34 17.19 2.19 7.27
CA ALA A 34 18.14 1.10 7.03
C ALA A 34 17.74 -0.20 7.72
N VAL A 35 17.37 -0.15 9.01
CA VAL A 35 16.91 -1.31 9.78
C VAL A 35 15.66 -1.90 9.15
N SER A 36 14.68 -1.05 8.79
CA SER A 36 13.45 -1.49 8.15
C SER A 36 13.72 -2.17 6.81
N ARG A 37 14.67 -1.64 6.03
CA ARG A 37 15.05 -2.20 4.73
C ARG A 37 15.69 -3.58 4.86
N ILE A 38 16.64 -3.74 5.78
CA ILE A 38 17.27 -5.03 6.06
C ILE A 38 16.24 -6.03 6.58
N ALA A 39 15.35 -5.62 7.50
CA ALA A 39 14.30 -6.49 8.03
C ALA A 39 13.36 -7.01 6.91
N PHE A 40 12.92 -6.15 5.99
CA PHE A 40 12.06 -6.56 4.88
C PHE A 40 12.75 -7.47 3.86
N GLN A 41 14.06 -7.34 3.69
CA GLN A 41 14.87 -8.19 2.80
C GLN A 41 15.22 -9.54 3.43
N SER A 42 15.61 -9.54 4.71
CA SER A 42 16.15 -10.74 5.37
C SER A 42 15.07 -11.63 6.00
N ILE A 43 13.89 -11.08 6.32
CA ILE A 43 12.80 -11.84 6.90
C ILE A 43 11.77 -12.19 5.81
N PRO A 44 11.51 -13.50 5.55
CA PRO A 44 10.50 -13.92 4.60
C PRO A 44 9.13 -13.33 4.92
N GLU A 45 8.37 -12.97 3.89
CA GLU A 45 7.09 -12.27 4.01
C GLU A 45 6.12 -12.92 5.02
N PRO A 46 5.90 -14.25 5.06
CA PRO A 46 4.97 -14.85 6.03
C PRO A 46 5.37 -14.66 7.50
N LYS A 47 6.67 -14.48 7.77
CA LYS A 47 7.25 -14.30 9.11
C LYS A 47 7.56 -12.82 9.41
N ARG A 48 7.35 -11.90 8.46
CA ARG A 48 7.74 -10.50 8.60
C ARG A 48 6.84 -9.78 9.63
N PRO A 49 7.42 -9.21 10.71
CA PRO A 49 6.67 -8.47 11.72
C PRO A 49 6.56 -6.98 11.38
N ALA A 50 5.60 -6.29 11.99
CA ALA A 50 5.66 -4.85 12.14
C ALA A 50 6.85 -4.47 13.05
N LEU A 51 7.42 -3.28 12.86
CA LEU A 51 8.59 -2.80 13.59
C LEU A 51 8.21 -1.62 14.47
N MET A 52 8.52 -1.71 15.77
CA MET A 52 8.29 -0.67 16.76
C MET A 52 9.63 -0.16 17.29
N PHE A 53 10.02 1.04 16.89
CA PHE A 53 11.21 1.73 17.37
C PHE A 53 10.85 2.53 18.62
N GLU A 54 11.22 2.01 19.78
CA GLU A 54 10.76 2.54 21.08
C GLU A 54 11.61 3.71 21.57
N ASN A 55 12.87 3.81 21.11
CA ASN A 55 13.79 4.85 21.52
C ASN A 55 14.39 5.53 20.28
N VAL A 56 13.91 6.73 19.97
CA VAL A 56 14.39 7.54 18.84
C VAL A 56 15.21 8.70 19.38
N LYS A 57 16.45 8.82 18.93
CA LYS A 57 17.42 9.79 19.43
C LYS A 57 16.85 11.22 19.38
N GLY A 58 16.71 11.85 20.55
CA GLY A 58 16.22 13.22 20.68
C GLY A 58 14.69 13.38 20.68
N PHE A 59 13.93 12.27 20.72
CA PHE A 59 12.46 12.29 20.71
C PHE A 59 11.88 11.33 21.74
N ASP A 60 10.81 11.77 22.43
CA ASP A 60 10.03 10.91 23.35
C ASP A 60 8.95 10.09 22.62
N THR A 61 8.79 10.31 21.32
CA THR A 61 7.76 9.71 20.48
C THR A 61 8.34 8.47 19.78
N PRO A 62 7.82 7.25 20.03
CA PRO A 62 8.23 6.07 19.28
C PRO A 62 7.69 6.09 17.84
N VAL A 63 8.35 5.34 16.96
CA VAL A 63 7.95 5.18 15.55
C VAL A 63 7.54 3.74 15.29
N VAL A 64 6.39 3.54 14.62
CA VAL A 64 5.92 2.21 14.20
C VAL A 64 5.71 2.16 12.69
N LEU A 65 6.06 1.05 12.07
CA LEU A 65 5.80 0.79 10.65
C LEU A 65 5.53 -0.70 10.39
N GLY A 66 4.97 -1.02 9.23
CA GLY A 66 4.61 -2.40 8.90
C GLY A 66 3.29 -2.87 9.51
N VAL A 67 2.56 -2.00 10.21
CA VAL A 67 1.31 -2.36 10.90
C VAL A 67 0.18 -2.66 9.92
N ASN A 68 0.21 -2.13 8.70
CA ASN A 68 -0.85 -2.38 7.72
C ASN A 68 -0.50 -3.51 6.75
N GLY A 69 0.78 -3.80 6.56
CA GLY A 69 1.19 -4.82 5.62
C GLY A 69 2.67 -5.13 5.60
N ALA A 70 3.33 -5.32 6.75
CA ALA A 70 4.61 -6.02 6.71
C ALA A 70 4.45 -7.45 6.17
N SER A 71 3.29 -8.08 6.42
CA SER A 71 2.88 -9.34 5.83
C SER A 71 1.37 -9.39 5.56
N ARG A 72 0.95 -10.30 4.67
CA ARG A 72 -0.44 -10.65 4.38
C ARG A 72 -1.19 -11.03 5.64
N SER A 73 -0.54 -11.73 6.56
CA SER A 73 -1.13 -12.10 7.85
C SER A 73 -1.46 -10.87 8.71
N ILE A 74 -0.64 -9.82 8.67
CA ILE A 74 -0.92 -8.56 9.39
C ILE A 74 -2.09 -7.82 8.75
N TYR A 75 -2.13 -7.77 7.42
CA TYR A 75 -3.27 -7.21 6.69
C TYR A 75 -4.58 -7.94 7.02
N CYS A 76 -4.53 -9.27 7.06
CA CYS A 76 -5.67 -10.12 7.44
C CYS A 76 -6.09 -9.91 8.90
N LEU A 77 -5.13 -9.75 9.82
CA LEU A 77 -5.39 -9.41 11.23
C LEU A 77 -6.06 -8.04 11.36
N ALA A 78 -5.62 -7.04 10.59
CA ALA A 78 -6.23 -5.70 10.56
C ALA A 78 -7.69 -5.75 10.10
N LEU A 79 -7.98 -6.60 9.11
CA LEU A 79 -9.34 -6.82 8.63
C LEU A 79 -10.13 -7.84 9.46
N GLU A 80 -9.57 -8.49 10.48
CA GLU A 80 -10.21 -9.60 11.20
C GLU A 80 -10.81 -10.66 10.22
N CYS A 81 -10.01 -11.15 9.27
CA CYS A 81 -10.46 -12.17 8.28
C CYS A 81 -9.31 -13.05 7.80
N GLU A 82 -9.62 -14.11 7.07
CA GLU A 82 -8.65 -14.93 6.34
C GLU A 82 -8.33 -14.35 4.95
N LEU A 83 -7.16 -14.69 4.39
CA LEU A 83 -6.71 -14.13 3.11
C LEU A 83 -7.71 -14.34 1.96
N GLY A 84 -8.41 -15.48 1.95
CA GLY A 84 -9.44 -15.78 0.94
C GLY A 84 -10.72 -14.97 1.08
N GLU A 85 -10.95 -14.32 2.22
CA GLU A 85 -12.17 -13.55 2.53
C GLU A 85 -11.99 -12.05 2.25
N VAL A 86 -10.74 -11.60 2.03
CA VAL A 86 -10.40 -10.18 1.85
C VAL A 86 -11.26 -9.52 0.77
N GLN A 87 -11.39 -10.14 -0.40
CA GLN A 87 -12.18 -9.59 -1.51
C GLN A 87 -13.65 -9.39 -1.11
N GLN A 88 -14.22 -10.38 -0.42
CA GLN A 88 -15.61 -10.34 0.01
C GLN A 88 -15.83 -9.26 1.06
N LYS A 89 -14.90 -9.09 2.01
CA LYS A 89 -14.97 -8.00 3.01
C LYS A 89 -14.94 -6.61 2.37
N TRP A 90 -14.03 -6.38 1.42
CA TRP A 90 -13.98 -5.11 0.69
C TRP A 90 -15.25 -4.85 -0.11
N SER A 91 -15.72 -5.86 -0.86
CA SER A 91 -16.95 -5.74 -1.63
C SER A 91 -18.16 -5.47 -0.73
N ASP A 92 -18.22 -6.07 0.45
CA ASP A 92 -19.27 -5.80 1.43
C ASP A 92 -19.21 -4.37 1.96
N ALA A 93 -17.99 -3.89 2.24
CA ALA A 93 -17.75 -2.55 2.75
C ALA A 93 -18.15 -1.45 1.77
N GLU A 94 -17.87 -1.66 0.49
CA GLU A 94 -18.27 -0.74 -0.58
C GLU A 94 -19.79 -0.74 -0.81
N LEU A 95 -20.45 -1.90 -0.74
CA LEU A 95 -21.89 -2.01 -0.97
C LEU A 95 -22.73 -1.54 0.23
N ARG A 96 -22.21 -1.65 1.45
CA ARG A 96 -22.95 -1.39 2.70
C ARG A 96 -22.13 -0.54 3.68
N PRO A 97 -21.65 0.66 3.29
CA PRO A 97 -20.82 1.50 4.15
C PRO A 97 -21.59 1.91 5.43
N ILE A 98 -20.88 2.07 6.54
CA ILE A 98 -21.44 2.52 7.82
C ILE A 98 -20.94 3.95 8.08
N PRO A 99 -21.79 4.99 7.94
CA PRO A 99 -21.37 6.37 8.09
C PRO A 99 -20.69 6.66 9.43
N PRO A 100 -19.67 7.52 9.46
CA PRO A 100 -19.01 7.91 10.70
C PRO A 100 -19.95 8.73 11.60
N VAL A 101 -19.63 8.74 12.90
CA VAL A 101 -20.39 9.49 13.92
C VAL A 101 -19.52 10.58 14.54
N LEU A 102 -20.09 11.76 14.77
CA LEU A 102 -19.37 12.86 15.39
C LEU A 102 -19.41 12.72 16.93
N ALA A 103 -18.23 12.73 17.54
CA ALA A 103 -18.03 12.77 18.98
C ALA A 103 -17.71 14.19 19.46
N ASN A 104 -17.99 14.47 20.74
CA ASN A 104 -17.72 15.78 21.34
C ASN A 104 -16.22 16.02 21.60
N LYS A 105 -15.49 14.95 21.96
CA LYS A 105 -14.06 14.96 22.27
C LYS A 105 -13.45 13.62 21.88
N GLY A 106 -12.15 13.63 21.61
CA GLY A 106 -11.38 12.44 21.27
C GLY A 106 -9.97 12.56 21.83
N PRO A 107 -9.31 11.44 22.16
CA PRO A 107 -7.98 11.45 22.78
C PRO A 107 -6.93 12.16 21.90
N VAL A 108 -7.10 12.23 20.58
CA VAL A 108 -6.18 12.97 19.69
C VAL A 108 -6.02 14.45 20.06
N GLN A 109 -6.99 15.02 20.78
CA GLN A 109 -7.00 16.43 21.19
C GLN A 109 -6.54 16.64 22.64
N GLU A 110 -5.87 15.65 23.26
CA GLU A 110 -5.29 15.79 24.60
C GLU A 110 -4.22 16.89 24.66
N ASN A 111 -3.44 17.06 23.58
CA ASN A 111 -2.46 18.14 23.42
C ASN A 111 -2.78 18.92 22.14
N ILE A 112 -2.83 20.25 22.22
CA ILE A 112 -3.22 21.13 21.12
C ILE A 112 -2.20 22.26 21.00
N PHE A 113 -1.51 22.35 19.87
CA PHE A 113 -0.54 23.39 19.57
C PHE A 113 -0.97 24.18 18.34
N LYS A 114 -1.27 25.47 18.51
CA LYS A 114 -1.78 26.35 17.43
C LYS A 114 -0.76 27.42 17.03
N GLY A 115 -0.87 27.88 15.78
CA GLY A 115 -0.07 28.99 15.26
C GLY A 115 1.42 28.70 15.39
N GLU A 116 2.16 29.59 16.04
CA GLU A 116 3.62 29.46 16.20
C GLU A 116 4.06 28.17 16.91
N GLN A 117 3.21 27.60 17.78
CA GLN A 117 3.54 26.38 18.52
C GLN A 117 3.38 25.09 17.68
N ALA A 118 2.73 25.18 16.51
CA ALA A 118 2.39 24.03 15.65
C ALA A 118 3.62 23.51 14.87
N ASP A 119 4.68 23.13 15.57
CA ASP A 119 5.95 22.72 14.98
C ASP A 119 6.00 21.20 14.70
N VAL A 120 5.95 20.83 13.41
CA VAL A 120 5.99 19.42 12.96
C VAL A 120 7.38 18.79 13.09
N THR A 121 8.45 19.59 13.22
CA THR A 121 9.83 19.07 13.33
C THR A 121 10.11 18.47 14.71
N ARG A 122 9.20 18.66 15.67
CA ARG A 122 9.20 17.99 16.98
C ARG A 122 8.77 16.52 16.89
N LEU A 123 8.31 16.06 15.73
CA LEU A 123 7.96 14.66 15.48
C LEU A 123 9.15 13.91 14.88
N PRO A 124 9.35 12.62 15.21
CA PRO A 124 10.47 11.80 14.75
C PRO A 124 10.28 11.32 13.30
N MET A 125 10.02 12.24 12.37
CA MET A 125 9.83 11.95 10.95
C MET A 125 11.10 11.38 10.33
N PRO A 126 11.07 10.16 9.77
CA PRO A 126 12.25 9.56 9.16
C PRO A 126 12.65 10.23 7.85
N VAL A 127 13.94 10.17 7.54
CA VAL A 127 14.46 10.30 6.17
C VAL A 127 14.57 8.89 5.59
N TRP A 128 13.98 8.64 4.43
CA TRP A 128 13.86 7.27 3.90
C TRP A 128 15.00 6.89 2.96
N THR A 129 15.44 7.82 2.14
CA THR A 129 16.52 7.64 1.16
C THR A 129 17.61 8.66 1.42
N VAL A 130 18.49 8.34 2.37
CA VAL A 130 19.56 9.23 2.82
C VAL A 130 20.47 9.64 1.65
N GLY A 131 20.71 10.96 1.53
CA GLY A 131 21.53 11.54 0.47
C GLY A 131 20.77 11.88 -0.82
N GLU A 132 19.54 11.38 -0.98
CA GLU A 132 18.69 11.63 -2.15
C GLU A 132 17.42 12.40 -1.78
N ASP A 133 16.71 11.99 -0.72
CA ASP A 133 15.55 12.73 -0.21
C ASP A 133 15.98 14.12 0.27
N PRO A 134 15.28 15.21 -0.10
CA PRO A 134 15.61 16.58 0.31
C PRO A 134 15.34 16.86 1.80
N GLY A 135 14.71 15.93 2.51
CA GLY A 135 14.36 16.05 3.93
C GLY A 135 13.48 14.91 4.41
N PRO A 136 12.97 14.98 5.66
CA PRO A 136 12.06 13.99 6.21
C PRO A 136 10.70 13.94 5.50
N TYR A 137 10.07 12.77 5.55
CA TYR A 137 8.77 12.54 4.89
C TYR A 137 7.74 11.86 5.78
N ILE A 138 6.51 12.38 5.73
CA ILE A 138 5.33 11.67 6.20
C ILE A 138 4.88 10.71 5.10
N THR A 139 4.89 9.40 5.41
CA THR A 139 4.56 8.34 4.45
C THR A 139 3.25 7.60 4.76
N ALA A 140 2.79 7.62 6.01
CA ALA A 140 1.52 7.02 6.44
C ALA A 140 0.44 8.07 6.77
N GLY A 141 0.56 9.29 6.24
CA GLY A 141 -0.42 10.35 6.46
C GLY A 141 -1.73 10.04 5.74
N CYS A 142 -2.80 9.77 6.49
CA CYS A 142 -4.17 9.70 5.97
C CYS A 142 -4.69 11.13 5.82
N ILE A 143 -4.69 11.64 4.59
CA ILE A 143 -4.98 13.03 4.29
C ILE A 143 -6.47 13.21 4.03
N VAL A 144 -7.08 14.02 4.88
CA VAL A 144 -8.49 14.40 4.81
C VAL A 144 -8.64 15.74 4.11
N THR A 145 -9.47 15.76 3.07
CA THR A 145 -9.97 16.98 2.43
C THR A 145 -11.46 16.83 2.13
N LYS A 146 -12.15 17.94 1.83
CA LYS A 146 -13.55 17.93 1.39
C LYS A 146 -13.68 18.56 0.01
N ASP A 147 -14.57 18.01 -0.79
CA ASP A 147 -15.01 18.63 -2.02
C ASP A 147 -15.67 19.99 -1.68
N PRO A 148 -15.21 21.11 -2.28
CA PRO A 148 -15.73 22.43 -1.96
C PRO A 148 -17.14 22.70 -2.47
N ASP A 149 -17.67 21.86 -3.37
CA ASP A 149 -19.01 21.99 -3.95
C ASP A 149 -20.01 21.03 -3.28
N THR A 150 -19.60 19.79 -2.99
CA THR A 150 -20.50 18.76 -2.45
C THR A 150 -20.32 18.48 -0.95
N GLY A 151 -19.18 18.85 -0.36
CA GLY A 151 -18.81 18.52 1.01
C GLY A 151 -18.40 17.06 1.23
N VAL A 152 -18.35 16.24 0.18
CA VAL A 152 -17.90 14.84 0.26
C VAL A 152 -16.44 14.79 0.70
N ARG A 153 -16.14 13.89 1.64
CA ARG A 153 -14.79 13.69 2.19
C ARG A 153 -13.97 12.81 1.24
N ASN A 154 -12.69 13.10 1.12
CA ASN A 154 -11.68 12.18 0.62
C ASN A 154 -10.68 11.89 1.75
N VAL A 155 -10.33 10.63 1.96
CA VAL A 155 -9.21 10.20 2.81
C VAL A 155 -8.21 9.42 1.97
N GLY A 156 -7.06 10.02 1.68
CA GLY A 156 -6.03 9.39 0.85
C GLY A 156 -4.64 9.44 1.47
N THR A 157 -3.80 8.44 1.20
CA THR A 157 -2.40 8.48 1.59
C THR A 157 -1.55 9.09 0.49
N TYR A 158 -0.93 10.23 0.80
CA TYR A 158 -0.03 10.96 -0.10
C TYR A 158 1.29 11.26 0.62
N ARG A 159 2.39 11.33 -0.12
CA ARG A 159 3.69 11.69 0.48
C ARG A 159 3.71 13.17 0.83
N VAL A 160 4.26 13.49 2.00
CA VAL A 160 4.38 14.86 2.48
C VAL A 160 5.81 15.14 2.92
N GLN A 161 6.49 16.03 2.21
CA GLN A 161 7.84 16.49 2.54
C GLN A 161 7.77 17.50 3.68
N ILE A 162 8.58 17.32 4.72
CA ILE A 162 8.79 18.33 5.75
C ILE A 162 9.79 19.37 5.22
N LYS A 163 9.35 20.61 4.98
CA LYS A 163 10.21 21.72 4.52
C LYS A 163 10.62 22.67 5.64
N GLY A 164 10.00 22.56 6.81
CA GLY A 164 10.29 23.36 7.99
C GLY A 164 9.21 23.15 9.07
N PRO A 165 9.28 23.91 10.18
CA PRO A 165 8.38 23.77 11.34
C PRO A 165 6.88 23.82 11.01
N ARG A 166 6.49 24.65 10.05
CA ARG A 166 5.09 24.89 9.68
C ARG A 166 4.82 24.89 8.18
N LYS A 167 5.75 24.33 7.39
CA LYS A 167 5.67 24.32 5.93
C LYS A 167 5.93 22.92 5.41
N LEU A 168 5.00 22.43 4.60
CA LEU A 168 5.08 21.10 4.00
C LEU A 168 4.97 21.17 2.47
N GLY A 169 5.61 20.23 1.79
CA GLY A 169 5.37 19.94 0.38
C GLY A 169 4.43 18.73 0.26
N LEU A 170 3.33 18.86 -0.47
CA LEU A 170 2.31 17.82 -0.64
C LEU A 170 2.20 17.42 -2.10
N PHE A 171 2.59 16.18 -2.40
CA PHE A 171 2.43 15.62 -3.74
C PHE A 171 1.17 14.77 -3.81
N ILE A 172 0.23 15.16 -4.68
CA ILE A 172 -0.97 14.38 -4.99
C ILE A 172 -1.00 14.15 -6.50
N ASN A 173 -1.12 12.89 -6.91
CA ASN A 173 -1.21 12.51 -8.32
C ASN A 173 -2.55 12.96 -8.92
N TYR A 174 -2.57 13.23 -10.23
CA TYR A 174 -3.73 13.75 -10.97
C TYR A 174 -4.97 12.83 -10.97
N LEU A 175 -4.81 11.55 -10.62
CA LEU A 175 -5.92 10.57 -10.54
C LEU A 175 -6.50 10.39 -9.12
N GLN A 176 -6.09 11.18 -8.13
CA GLN A 176 -6.49 11.00 -6.73
C GLN A 176 -7.49 12.08 -6.30
N GLY A 177 -8.50 11.71 -5.50
CA GLY A 177 -9.60 12.61 -5.11
C GLY A 177 -9.14 13.88 -4.41
N GLY A 178 -8.13 13.80 -3.54
CA GLY A 178 -7.54 14.98 -2.90
C GLY A 178 -6.99 16.02 -3.90
N ARG A 179 -6.52 15.60 -5.09
CA ARG A 179 -6.09 16.53 -6.15
C ARG A 179 -7.30 17.28 -6.69
N GLU A 180 -8.41 16.58 -6.95
CA GLU A 180 -9.61 17.19 -7.50
C GLU A 180 -10.14 18.31 -6.57
N HIS A 181 -10.15 18.07 -5.26
CA HIS A 181 -10.57 19.07 -4.27
C HIS A 181 -9.67 20.32 -4.31
N VAL A 182 -8.36 20.13 -4.39
CA VAL A 182 -7.40 21.25 -4.49
C VAL A 182 -7.57 22.00 -5.80
N GLU A 183 -7.75 21.32 -6.93
CA GLU A 183 -7.93 21.97 -8.24
C GLU A 183 -9.27 22.73 -8.35
N LYS A 184 -10.36 22.23 -7.75
CA LYS A 184 -11.63 22.98 -7.65
C LYS A 184 -11.44 24.28 -6.88
N ASN A 185 -10.77 24.23 -5.73
CA ASN A 185 -10.47 25.43 -4.95
C ASN A 185 -9.50 26.39 -5.66
N ASN A 186 -8.47 25.89 -6.32
CA ASN A 186 -7.55 26.69 -7.13
C ASN A 186 -8.28 27.48 -8.23
N ARG A 187 -9.18 26.82 -8.97
CA ARG A 187 -10.05 27.47 -9.98
C ARG A 187 -10.92 28.57 -9.39
N ALA A 188 -11.33 28.42 -8.13
CA ALA A 188 -12.08 29.43 -7.39
C ALA A 188 -11.18 30.48 -6.68
N GLY A 189 -9.86 30.39 -6.81
CA GLY A 189 -8.92 31.26 -6.09
C GLY A 189 -8.93 31.08 -4.56
N ARG A 190 -9.41 29.94 -4.07
CA ARG A 190 -9.52 29.61 -2.64
C ARG A 190 -8.45 28.61 -2.23
N SER A 191 -7.99 28.72 -1.01
CA SER A 191 -7.11 27.71 -0.41
C SER A 191 -7.92 26.47 0.01
N THR A 192 -7.26 25.31 0.12
CA THR A 192 -7.94 24.05 0.50
C THR A 192 -7.60 23.66 1.93
N PRO A 193 -8.59 23.54 2.85
CA PRO A 193 -8.37 22.97 4.17
C PRO A 193 -7.91 21.51 4.08
N ILE A 194 -6.93 21.13 4.90
CA ILE A 194 -6.36 19.79 4.94
C ILE A 194 -6.09 19.36 6.39
N ALA A 195 -6.28 18.07 6.67
CA ALA A 195 -5.78 17.43 7.88
C ALA A 195 -4.99 16.15 7.53
N ILE A 196 -3.77 16.03 8.04
CA ILE A 196 -2.90 14.86 7.88
C ILE A 196 -2.99 14.05 9.17
N VAL A 197 -3.59 12.87 9.09
CA VAL A 197 -3.88 12.01 10.24
C VAL A 197 -2.91 10.83 10.28
N MET A 198 -2.31 10.56 11.42
CA MET A 198 -1.36 9.45 11.60
C MET A 198 -1.70 8.64 12.85
N GLY A 199 -1.39 7.35 12.80
CA GLY A 199 -1.63 6.43 13.89
C GLY A 199 -3.12 6.22 14.12
N THR A 200 -3.81 5.67 13.13
CA THR A 200 -5.26 5.43 13.18
C THR A 200 -5.55 3.95 13.43
N ASP A 201 -6.84 3.61 13.61
CA ASP A 201 -7.31 2.23 13.44
C ASP A 201 -6.73 1.66 12.13
N PRO A 202 -6.20 0.43 12.13
CA PRO A 202 -5.52 -0.13 10.96
C PRO A 202 -6.41 -0.13 9.70
N VAL A 203 -7.73 -0.32 9.78
CA VAL A 203 -8.59 -0.32 8.58
C VAL A 203 -8.64 1.05 7.90
N ILE A 204 -8.47 2.15 8.65
CA ILE A 204 -8.44 3.51 8.08
C ILE A 204 -7.20 3.66 7.20
N GLY A 205 -6.04 3.19 7.66
CA GLY A 205 -4.82 3.15 6.85
C GLY A 205 -4.92 2.25 5.62
N LEU A 206 -5.76 1.21 5.65
CA LEU A 206 -6.02 0.36 4.48
C LEU A 206 -6.95 1.02 3.47
N VAL A 207 -7.98 1.74 3.93
CA VAL A 207 -8.89 2.45 3.02
C VAL A 207 -8.18 3.64 2.37
N SER A 208 -7.33 4.35 3.10
CA SER A 208 -6.63 5.53 2.55
C SER A 208 -5.67 5.23 1.39
N VAL A 209 -5.21 3.99 1.25
CA VAL A 209 -4.38 3.52 0.13
C VAL A 209 -5.18 2.80 -0.96
N SER A 210 -6.45 2.53 -0.71
CA SER A 210 -7.34 1.83 -1.62
C SER A 210 -8.09 2.83 -2.52
N ARG A 211 -8.58 2.37 -3.67
CA ARG A 211 -9.38 3.19 -4.60
C ARG A 211 -10.85 2.87 -4.41
N VAL A 212 -11.51 3.59 -3.50
CA VAL A 212 -12.97 3.58 -3.39
C VAL A 212 -13.59 4.48 -4.48
N GLN A 213 -14.89 4.36 -4.70
CA GLN A 213 -15.60 5.23 -5.65
C GLN A 213 -15.56 6.69 -5.18
N ALA A 214 -15.45 7.63 -6.13
CA ALA A 214 -15.18 9.04 -5.84
C ALA A 214 -16.29 9.76 -5.06
N ASP A 215 -17.51 9.24 -5.10
CA ASP A 215 -18.68 9.75 -4.39
C ASP A 215 -18.90 9.08 -3.01
N MET A 216 -18.01 8.17 -2.61
CA MET A 216 -18.06 7.50 -1.32
C MET A 216 -17.15 8.14 -0.28
N ASP A 217 -17.59 8.11 0.97
CA ASP A 217 -16.77 8.46 2.13
C ASP A 217 -15.93 7.25 2.57
N GLU A 218 -14.60 7.35 2.46
CA GLU A 218 -13.66 6.31 2.89
C GLU A 218 -13.86 5.89 4.35
N LEU A 219 -14.19 6.82 5.24
CA LEU A 219 -14.39 6.48 6.66
C LEU A 219 -15.68 5.69 6.88
N ALA A 220 -16.63 5.78 5.96
CA ALA A 220 -17.83 4.96 6.00
C ALA A 220 -17.54 3.51 5.54
N VAL A 221 -16.68 3.34 4.54
CA VAL A 221 -16.15 2.03 4.14
C VAL A 221 -15.34 1.42 5.28
N ALA A 222 -14.46 2.20 5.91
CA ALA A 222 -13.71 1.77 7.10
C ALA A 222 -14.66 1.34 8.23
N GLY A 223 -15.74 2.10 8.46
CA GLY A 223 -16.77 1.75 9.43
C GLY A 223 -17.40 0.38 9.18
N ARG A 224 -17.65 0.03 7.91
CA ARG A 224 -18.15 -1.30 7.56
C ARG A 224 -17.10 -2.39 7.70
N LEU A 225 -15.84 -2.15 7.30
CA LEU A 225 -14.74 -3.13 7.44
C LEU A 225 -14.51 -3.53 8.89
N ARG A 226 -14.52 -2.56 9.82
CA ARG A 226 -14.40 -2.81 11.27
C ARG A 226 -15.72 -3.22 11.94
N GLY A 227 -16.85 -3.06 11.25
CA GLY A 227 -18.17 -3.45 11.75
C GLY A 227 -18.84 -2.44 12.69
N GLU A 228 -18.25 -1.27 12.90
CA GLU A 228 -18.84 -0.17 13.66
C GLU A 228 -18.41 1.20 13.10
N ALA A 229 -19.24 2.23 13.28
CA ALA A 229 -18.96 3.57 12.78
C ALA A 229 -17.64 4.15 13.32
N VAL A 230 -16.87 4.81 12.45
CA VAL A 230 -15.67 5.56 12.89
C VAL A 230 -16.13 6.80 13.67
N GLN A 231 -15.61 6.97 14.88
CA GLN A 231 -15.84 8.17 15.67
C GLN A 231 -14.94 9.30 15.19
N LEU A 232 -15.52 10.46 14.89
CA LEU A 232 -14.79 11.64 14.43
C LEU A 232 -14.84 12.76 15.46
N VAL A 233 -13.86 13.66 15.40
CA VAL A 233 -13.85 14.94 16.09
C VAL A 233 -13.58 16.07 15.10
N ARG A 234 -14.10 17.26 15.38
CA ARG A 234 -13.80 18.46 14.57
C ARG A 234 -12.35 18.87 14.78
N CYS A 235 -11.68 19.21 13.69
CA CYS A 235 -10.38 19.87 13.70
C CYS A 235 -10.44 21.21 14.46
N GLN A 236 -9.29 21.65 14.95
CA GLN A 236 -9.12 22.79 15.85
C GLN A 236 -8.90 24.13 15.15
N SER A 237 -8.53 24.10 13.87
CA SER A 237 -8.14 25.26 13.06
C SER A 237 -8.70 25.22 11.63
N VAL A 238 -9.29 24.11 11.19
CA VAL A 238 -9.89 23.93 9.87
C VAL A 238 -11.25 23.25 9.95
N ASP A 239 -12.12 23.46 8.96
CA ASP A 239 -13.48 22.89 8.91
C ASP A 239 -13.52 21.45 8.38
N LEU A 240 -12.80 20.57 9.07
CA LEU A 240 -12.71 19.14 8.78
C LEU A 240 -12.97 18.31 10.04
N GLU A 241 -13.31 17.04 9.84
CA GLU A 241 -13.42 16.05 10.91
C GLU A 241 -12.42 14.92 10.68
N VAL A 242 -11.82 14.45 11.77
CA VAL A 242 -10.76 13.43 11.75
C VAL A 242 -11.08 12.32 12.77
N PRO A 243 -10.56 11.10 12.60
CA PRO A 243 -10.73 10.02 13.56
C PRO A 243 -10.34 10.43 14.98
N ALA A 244 -11.26 10.26 15.93
CA ALA A 244 -11.13 10.70 17.31
C ALA A 244 -9.94 10.03 18.03
N THR A 245 -9.63 8.78 17.65
CA THR A 245 -8.62 7.93 18.28
C THR A 245 -7.26 7.98 17.59
N ALA A 246 -7.06 8.85 16.59
CA ALA A 246 -5.77 9.03 15.95
C ALA A 246 -4.67 9.42 16.95
N GLU A 247 -3.43 9.03 16.69
CA GLU A 247 -2.29 9.40 17.53
C GLU A 247 -1.91 10.87 17.33
N ILE A 248 -1.84 11.33 16.07
CA ILE A 248 -1.36 12.67 15.70
C ILE A 248 -2.20 13.20 14.52
N VAL A 249 -2.60 14.46 14.58
CA VAL A 249 -3.24 15.20 13.47
C VAL A 249 -2.50 16.52 13.24
N ILE A 250 -2.09 16.74 11.99
CA ILE A 250 -1.52 18.00 11.52
C ILE A 250 -2.57 18.68 10.65
N GLU A 251 -3.05 19.84 11.07
CA GLU A 251 -4.03 20.65 10.36
C GLU A 251 -3.33 21.78 9.62
N GLY A 252 -3.83 22.11 8.44
CA GLY A 252 -3.27 23.19 7.66
C GLY A 252 -4.11 23.59 6.45
N ILE A 253 -3.51 24.45 5.65
CA ILE A 253 -4.13 25.03 4.46
C ILE A 253 -3.20 24.82 3.28
N VAL A 254 -3.71 24.18 2.23
CA VAL A 254 -3.03 24.14 0.93
C VAL A 254 -3.17 25.49 0.26
N ARG A 255 -2.05 26.15 -0.06
CA ARG A 255 -2.05 27.47 -0.70
C ARG A 255 -2.70 27.44 -2.08
N ALA A 256 -3.64 28.35 -2.31
CA ALA A 256 -4.25 28.51 -3.62
C ALA A 256 -3.21 28.91 -4.67
N ASN A 257 -3.18 28.18 -5.79
CA ASN A 257 -2.39 28.51 -6.99
C ASN A 257 -0.89 28.74 -6.75
N GLN A 258 -0.35 28.17 -5.67
CA GLN A 258 1.08 28.24 -5.35
C GLN A 258 1.66 26.83 -5.28
N LEU A 259 2.72 26.60 -6.04
CA LEU A 259 3.46 25.36 -6.08
C LEU A 259 4.93 25.63 -5.78
N GLU A 260 5.60 24.65 -5.20
CA GLU A 260 7.06 24.64 -5.02
C GLU A 260 7.60 23.25 -5.32
N ASP A 261 8.91 23.15 -5.57
CA ASP A 261 9.57 21.85 -5.74
C ASP A 261 9.37 20.96 -4.51
N GLU A 262 8.95 19.72 -4.76
CA GLU A 262 8.85 18.64 -3.79
C GLU A 262 9.53 17.41 -4.38
N GLY A 263 10.22 16.65 -3.54
CA GLY A 263 11.06 15.54 -3.98
C GLY A 263 12.47 15.99 -4.38
N PRO A 264 13.30 15.08 -4.93
CA PRO A 264 12.97 13.71 -5.32
C PRO A 264 12.62 12.82 -4.12
N PHE A 265 11.95 11.69 -4.37
CA PHE A 265 11.55 10.76 -3.31
C PHE A 265 11.66 9.31 -3.78
N GLY A 266 12.08 8.40 -2.90
CA GLY A 266 12.17 6.98 -3.24
C GLY A 266 10.80 6.36 -3.50
N GLU A 267 10.60 5.82 -4.69
CA GLU A 267 9.31 5.32 -5.18
C GLU A 267 9.19 3.81 -5.10
N TYR A 268 7.96 3.34 -5.27
CA TYR A 268 7.62 1.91 -5.13
C TYR A 268 8.26 0.97 -6.15
N THR A 269 8.78 1.51 -7.25
CA THR A 269 9.53 0.74 -8.24
C THR A 269 10.94 0.43 -7.75
N GLY A 270 11.36 1.05 -6.64
CA GLY A 270 12.70 0.95 -6.06
C GLY A 270 13.69 1.99 -6.56
N TYR A 271 13.25 2.92 -7.38
CA TYR A 271 14.06 4.02 -7.91
C TYR A 271 13.59 5.36 -7.34
N MET A 272 14.45 6.37 -7.40
CA MET A 272 14.06 7.75 -7.09
C MET A 272 13.07 8.27 -8.13
N GLY A 273 11.92 8.75 -7.66
CA GLY A 273 11.01 9.57 -8.46
C GLY A 273 11.57 11.00 -8.60
N PRO A 274 11.32 11.67 -9.74
CA PRO A 274 11.79 13.03 -9.95
C PRO A 274 11.12 14.01 -9.00
N ALA A 275 11.80 15.13 -8.74
CA ALA A 275 11.16 16.29 -8.13
C ALA A 275 10.09 16.87 -9.07
N SER A 276 9.02 17.43 -8.51
CA SER A 276 7.98 18.11 -9.28
C SER A 276 7.35 19.25 -8.50
N MET A 277 6.80 20.22 -9.23
CA MET A 277 6.05 21.34 -8.67
C MET A 277 4.79 20.83 -7.98
N SER A 278 4.78 20.92 -6.66
CA SER A 278 3.77 20.32 -5.79
C SER A 278 3.18 21.35 -4.84
N TYR A 279 2.09 20.97 -4.18
CA TYR A 279 1.34 21.89 -3.35
C TYR A 279 2.10 22.25 -2.07
N VAL A 280 1.95 23.50 -1.64
CA VAL A 280 2.50 23.98 -0.37
C VAL A 280 1.41 23.98 0.68
N VAL A 281 1.69 23.37 1.84
CA VAL A 281 0.79 23.39 3.01
C VAL A 281 1.38 24.26 4.09
N ASP A 282 0.60 25.22 4.56
CA ASP A 282 0.88 25.99 5.78
C ASP A 282 0.20 25.31 6.97
N VAL A 283 1.00 24.90 7.95
CA VAL A 283 0.50 24.21 9.16
C VAL A 283 -0.06 25.24 10.13
N THR A 284 -1.29 25.01 10.58
CA THR A 284 -2.04 25.90 11.47
C THR A 284 -2.20 25.33 12.87
N CYS A 285 -2.26 24.00 13.01
CA CYS A 285 -2.41 23.32 14.29
C CYS A 285 -1.81 21.91 14.24
N VAL A 286 -1.23 21.47 15.35
CA VAL A 286 -0.87 20.07 15.59
C VAL A 286 -1.60 19.61 16.85
N THR A 287 -2.32 18.48 16.77
CA THR A 287 -2.92 17.83 17.93
C THR A 287 -2.39 16.42 18.05
N HIS A 288 -2.21 15.94 19.28
CA HIS A 288 -1.82 14.55 19.51
C HIS A 288 -2.23 14.04 20.89
N ARG A 289 -2.31 12.71 21.00
CA ARG A 289 -2.51 11.99 22.27
C ARG A 289 -1.32 12.17 23.20
N ASN A 290 -1.52 11.96 24.50
CA ASN A 290 -0.42 11.77 25.44
C ASN A 290 0.41 10.55 25.04
N ARG A 291 1.74 10.72 25.04
CA ARG A 291 2.70 9.70 24.56
C ARG A 291 2.31 9.19 23.17
N PRO A 292 2.32 10.06 22.15
CA PRO A 292 1.84 9.69 20.83
C PRO A 292 2.75 8.61 20.22
N ILE A 293 2.21 7.81 19.31
CA ILE A 293 2.97 6.89 18.46
C ILE A 293 2.96 7.43 17.04
N MET A 294 4.16 7.61 16.47
CA MET A 294 4.33 8.07 15.09
C MET A 294 4.23 6.87 14.14
N GLN A 295 3.16 6.79 13.36
CA GLN A 295 3.03 5.74 12.33
C GLN A 295 3.68 6.18 11.02
N ALA A 296 4.41 5.27 10.38
CA ALA A 296 5.04 5.45 9.08
C ALA A 296 4.79 4.24 8.16
N PHE A 297 4.92 4.46 6.84
CA PHE A 297 4.94 3.41 5.84
C PHE A 297 6.31 3.30 5.19
N LEU A 298 6.80 2.07 5.08
CA LEU A 298 7.95 1.75 4.25
C LEU A 298 7.47 1.53 2.81
N SER A 299 7.84 2.42 1.88
CA SER A 299 7.29 2.40 0.52
C SER A 299 8.29 2.39 -0.62
N GLN A 300 9.59 2.54 -0.35
CA GLN A 300 10.66 2.66 -1.34
C GLN A 300 10.91 1.31 -2.05
N MET A 301 12.17 0.85 -2.14
CA MET A 301 12.55 -0.43 -2.73
C MET A 301 11.64 -1.58 -2.27
N PRO A 302 10.98 -2.32 -3.17
CA PRO A 302 10.26 -3.53 -2.81
C PRO A 302 11.26 -4.67 -2.46
N PRO A 303 10.91 -5.58 -1.53
CA PRO A 303 9.63 -5.71 -0.86
C PRO A 303 9.46 -4.63 0.21
N SER A 304 8.27 -4.07 0.32
CA SER A 304 7.94 -2.96 1.21
C SER A 304 6.51 -3.11 1.71
N GLU A 305 6.17 -2.40 2.78
CA GLU A 305 4.81 -2.45 3.32
C GLU A 305 3.78 -2.05 2.26
N SER A 306 4.11 -1.02 1.46
CA SER A 306 3.21 -0.57 0.40
C SER A 306 3.10 -1.57 -0.76
N SER A 307 4.13 -2.35 -1.08
CA SER A 307 4.01 -3.41 -2.11
C SER A 307 3.13 -4.56 -1.65
N CYS A 308 3.23 -4.95 -0.37
CA CYS A 308 2.38 -6.00 0.20
C CYS A 308 0.90 -5.59 0.21
N ILE A 309 0.59 -4.40 0.75
CA ILE A 309 -0.79 -3.88 0.80
C ILE A 309 -1.41 -3.82 -0.60
N ARG A 310 -0.67 -3.28 -1.58
CA ARG A 310 -1.14 -3.20 -2.97
C ARG A 310 -1.31 -4.57 -3.60
N GLY A 311 -0.40 -5.51 -3.35
CA GLY A 311 -0.48 -6.87 -3.88
C GLY A 311 -1.78 -7.55 -3.49
N ILE A 312 -2.15 -7.49 -2.21
CA ILE A 312 -3.37 -8.12 -1.70
C ILE A 312 -4.62 -7.54 -2.37
N GLY A 313 -4.76 -6.21 -2.38
CA GLY A 313 -5.93 -5.55 -2.97
C GLY A 313 -6.03 -5.82 -4.48
N ARG A 314 -4.92 -5.71 -5.21
CA ARG A 314 -4.89 -5.90 -6.67
C ARG A 314 -5.13 -7.35 -7.09
N GLU A 315 -4.56 -8.31 -6.37
CA GLU A 315 -4.78 -9.74 -6.65
C GLU A 315 -6.22 -10.13 -6.40
N ALA A 316 -6.81 -9.70 -5.27
CA ALA A 316 -8.19 -9.98 -4.91
C ALA A 316 -9.17 -9.53 -6.00
N THR A 317 -9.04 -8.29 -6.48
CA THR A 317 -9.95 -7.76 -7.50
C THR A 317 -9.70 -8.35 -8.88
N LEU A 318 -8.44 -8.61 -9.25
CA LEU A 318 -8.09 -9.27 -10.50
C LEU A 318 -8.60 -10.71 -10.53
N LEU A 319 -8.43 -11.47 -9.44
CA LEU A 319 -8.91 -12.85 -9.35
C LEU A 319 -10.43 -12.92 -9.50
N LYS A 320 -11.16 -12.05 -8.79
CA LYS A 320 -12.62 -11.93 -8.92
C LYS A 320 -13.01 -11.61 -10.36
N HIS A 321 -12.34 -10.65 -11.01
CA HIS A 321 -12.61 -10.31 -12.39
C HIS A 321 -12.44 -11.49 -13.35
N LEU A 322 -11.30 -12.18 -13.27
CA LEU A 322 -11.00 -13.30 -14.17
C LEU A 322 -11.92 -14.50 -13.91
N LYS A 323 -12.19 -14.82 -12.65
CA LYS A 323 -12.90 -16.05 -12.23
C LYS A 323 -14.41 -15.88 -12.15
N GLU A 324 -14.91 -14.77 -11.64
CA GLU A 324 -16.33 -14.54 -11.40
C GLU A 324 -16.99 -13.75 -12.52
N ASP A 325 -16.38 -12.63 -12.94
CA ASP A 325 -16.97 -11.77 -13.97
C ASP A 325 -16.84 -12.42 -15.35
N LEU A 326 -15.65 -12.95 -15.68
CA LEU A 326 -15.35 -13.55 -17.00
C LEU A 326 -15.47 -15.08 -17.05
N ARG A 327 -15.62 -15.75 -15.89
CA ARG A 327 -15.74 -17.22 -15.80
C ARG A 327 -14.58 -17.98 -16.46
N LEU A 328 -13.38 -17.42 -16.46
CA LEU A 328 -12.18 -18.10 -16.94
C LEU A 328 -11.72 -19.16 -15.92
N PRO A 329 -11.02 -20.23 -16.36
CA PRO A 329 -10.59 -21.32 -15.47
C PRO A 329 -9.35 -20.94 -14.63
N VAL A 330 -9.32 -19.71 -14.12
CA VAL A 330 -8.24 -19.19 -13.28
C VAL A 330 -8.41 -19.73 -11.86
N ARG A 331 -7.36 -20.36 -11.35
CA ARG A 331 -7.28 -20.83 -9.97
C ARG A 331 -6.83 -19.71 -9.05
N ASP A 332 -5.76 -19.01 -9.43
CA ASP A 332 -5.08 -18.02 -8.60
C ASP A 332 -4.26 -17.05 -9.47
N VAL A 333 -3.92 -15.90 -8.90
CA VAL A 333 -3.04 -14.90 -9.49
C VAL A 333 -2.07 -14.35 -8.44
N HIS A 334 -0.87 -14.00 -8.87
CA HIS A 334 0.11 -13.34 -8.02
C HIS A 334 0.76 -12.18 -8.78
N LEU A 335 0.72 -11.00 -8.16
CA LEU A 335 1.52 -9.86 -8.58
C LEU A 335 2.76 -9.84 -7.68
N LEU A 336 3.91 -10.23 -8.23
CA LEU A 336 5.13 -10.40 -7.44
C LEU A 336 5.43 -9.13 -6.65
N GLU A 337 5.61 -9.26 -5.34
CA GLU A 337 5.83 -8.13 -4.43
C GLU A 337 7.04 -7.30 -4.86
N HIS A 338 8.15 -7.97 -5.20
CA HIS A 338 9.39 -7.38 -5.70
C HIS A 338 9.22 -6.58 -7.00
N SER A 339 8.14 -6.79 -7.74
CA SER A 339 7.81 -6.02 -8.97
C SER A 339 6.98 -4.76 -8.69
N GLY A 340 6.95 -4.31 -7.43
CA GLY A 340 6.06 -3.25 -6.96
C GLY A 340 4.58 -3.69 -6.95
N ALA A 341 4.34 -5.00 -6.91
CA ALA A 341 3.03 -5.63 -7.07
C ALA A 341 2.25 -5.13 -8.30
N ALA A 342 2.94 -4.95 -9.43
CA ALA A 342 2.35 -4.45 -10.69
C ALA A 342 3.01 -5.07 -11.93
N ALA A 343 4.34 -4.99 -12.04
CA ALA A 343 5.00 -5.23 -13.31
C ALA A 343 5.07 -6.71 -13.71
N TYR A 344 5.09 -7.63 -12.75
CA TYR A 344 5.17 -9.07 -13.01
C TYR A 344 3.91 -9.77 -12.47
N LEU A 345 3.13 -10.35 -13.38
CA LEU A 345 1.93 -11.11 -13.08
C LEU A 345 2.15 -12.60 -13.38
N VAL A 346 1.77 -13.48 -12.46
CA VAL A 346 1.63 -14.92 -12.69
C VAL A 346 0.17 -15.30 -12.50
N ALA A 347 -0.40 -16.07 -13.43
CA ALA A 347 -1.75 -16.61 -13.30
C ALA A 347 -1.74 -18.13 -13.46
N SER A 348 -2.38 -18.84 -12.55
CA SER A 348 -2.53 -20.29 -12.61
C SER A 348 -3.91 -20.66 -13.14
N ILE A 349 -3.95 -21.59 -14.09
CA ILE A 349 -5.19 -22.01 -14.75
C ILE A 349 -5.38 -23.52 -14.77
N ARG A 350 -6.63 -23.97 -14.69
CA ARG A 350 -7.01 -25.32 -15.08
C ARG A 350 -7.25 -25.37 -16.58
N LYS A 351 -6.17 -25.54 -17.34
CA LYS A 351 -6.21 -25.49 -18.82
C LYS A 351 -7.04 -26.65 -19.40
N THR A 352 -8.07 -26.31 -20.17
CA THR A 352 -8.88 -27.24 -20.96
C THR A 352 -8.83 -26.94 -22.46
N HIS A 353 -8.27 -25.80 -22.87
CA HIS A 353 -8.16 -25.40 -24.27
C HIS A 353 -6.86 -24.61 -24.54
N PRO A 354 -6.17 -24.82 -25.68
CA PRO A 354 -4.88 -24.18 -25.98
C PRO A 354 -4.94 -22.64 -26.05
N ALA A 355 -6.09 -22.04 -26.34
CA ALA A 355 -6.25 -20.58 -26.40
C ALA A 355 -6.35 -19.89 -25.02
N GLN A 356 -6.68 -20.63 -23.95
CA GLN A 356 -6.97 -20.05 -22.62
C GLN A 356 -5.83 -19.24 -22.00
N PRO A 357 -4.55 -19.66 -22.09
CA PRO A 357 -3.45 -18.85 -21.56
C PRO A 357 -3.44 -17.43 -22.12
N ARG A 358 -3.56 -17.29 -23.43
CA ARG A 358 -3.58 -15.99 -24.10
C ARG A 358 -4.87 -15.20 -23.77
N THR A 359 -6.02 -15.87 -23.65
CA THR A 359 -7.28 -15.23 -23.20
C THR A 359 -7.13 -14.63 -21.79
N VAL A 360 -6.52 -15.36 -20.86
CA VAL A 360 -6.30 -14.89 -19.48
C VAL A 360 -5.35 -13.68 -19.44
N MET A 361 -4.28 -13.70 -20.24
CA MET A 361 -3.36 -12.56 -20.35
C MET A 361 -4.09 -11.29 -20.82
N PHE A 362 -4.86 -11.38 -21.90
CA PHE A 362 -5.60 -10.23 -22.41
C PHE A 362 -6.67 -9.74 -21.44
N ALA A 363 -7.39 -10.65 -20.78
CA ALA A 363 -8.36 -10.29 -19.76
C ALA A 363 -7.71 -9.52 -18.60
N ALA A 364 -6.55 -9.97 -18.12
CA ALA A 364 -5.81 -9.28 -17.07
C ALA A 364 -5.32 -7.89 -17.50
N TRP A 365 -4.81 -7.77 -18.73
CA TRP A 365 -4.35 -6.49 -19.28
C TRP A 365 -5.49 -5.51 -19.57
N ALA A 366 -6.67 -6.00 -19.94
CA ALA A 366 -7.86 -5.18 -20.15
C ALA A 366 -8.42 -4.65 -18.82
N TYR A 367 -8.34 -5.44 -17.75
CA TYR A 367 -8.79 -5.03 -16.41
C TYR A 367 -8.01 -3.84 -15.86
N ALA A 368 -6.68 -3.91 -15.91
CA ALA A 368 -5.79 -2.87 -15.43
C ALA A 368 -4.57 -2.74 -16.36
N PRO A 369 -4.54 -1.72 -17.23
CA PRO A 369 -3.49 -1.58 -18.25
C PRO A 369 -2.06 -1.51 -17.69
N GLN A 370 -1.89 -1.09 -16.44
CA GLN A 370 -0.62 -1.00 -15.73
C GLN A 370 -0.12 -2.34 -15.15
N PHE A 371 -0.89 -3.42 -15.22
CA PHE A 371 -0.46 -4.74 -14.71
C PHE A 371 0.28 -5.56 -15.75
N GLY A 372 1.21 -6.40 -15.29
CA GLY A 372 1.79 -7.47 -16.07
C GLY A 372 2.56 -6.99 -17.31
N LYS A 373 3.55 -6.10 -17.13
CA LYS A 373 4.61 -5.89 -18.14
C LYS A 373 5.22 -7.23 -18.55
N PHE A 374 5.45 -8.10 -17.57
CA PHE A 374 5.71 -9.52 -17.73
C PHE A 374 4.50 -10.29 -17.20
N THR A 375 3.93 -11.17 -18.02
CA THR A 375 2.80 -12.02 -17.62
C THR A 375 3.09 -13.47 -17.96
N VAL A 376 3.07 -14.34 -16.95
CA VAL A 376 3.26 -15.79 -17.09
C VAL A 376 1.96 -16.50 -16.75
N VAL A 377 1.52 -17.41 -17.62
CA VAL A 377 0.39 -18.29 -17.30
C VAL A 377 0.91 -19.71 -17.12
N VAL A 378 0.60 -20.31 -15.96
CA VAL A 378 1.02 -21.66 -15.55
C VAL A 378 -0.21 -22.55 -15.34
N ASP A 379 0.01 -23.87 -15.29
CA ASP A 379 -1.05 -24.83 -14.93
C ASP A 379 -1.41 -24.74 -13.42
N ASP A 380 -2.46 -25.46 -13.00
CA ASP A 380 -2.97 -25.49 -11.63
C ASP A 380 -2.16 -26.34 -10.63
N ASP A 381 -1.04 -26.90 -11.09
CA ASP A 381 -0.05 -27.61 -10.28
C ASP A 381 1.15 -26.75 -9.85
N ILE A 382 1.22 -25.49 -10.29
CA ILE A 382 2.29 -24.54 -9.94
C ILE A 382 1.76 -23.54 -8.90
N ASP A 383 2.45 -23.40 -7.78
CA ASP A 383 2.23 -22.30 -6.84
C ASP A 383 2.74 -20.99 -7.44
N VAL A 384 1.81 -20.08 -7.73
CA VAL A 384 2.10 -18.76 -8.30
C VAL A 384 2.92 -17.85 -7.37
N ARG A 385 3.02 -18.18 -6.07
CA ARG A 385 3.80 -17.44 -5.07
C ARG A 385 5.20 -18.02 -4.86
N ASP A 386 5.48 -19.20 -5.40
CA ASP A 386 6.82 -19.78 -5.37
C ASP A 386 7.55 -19.43 -6.69
N PRO A 387 8.55 -18.53 -6.65
CA PRO A 387 9.29 -18.16 -7.85
C PRO A 387 10.07 -19.35 -8.43
N ASP A 388 10.47 -20.33 -7.63
CA ASP A 388 11.23 -21.49 -8.11
C ASP A 388 10.31 -22.46 -8.86
N GLU A 389 9.07 -22.66 -8.41
CA GLU A 389 8.10 -23.45 -9.18
C GLU A 389 7.71 -22.77 -10.50
N VAL A 390 7.54 -21.44 -10.50
CA VAL A 390 7.29 -20.66 -11.72
C VAL A 390 8.48 -20.75 -12.69
N ASN A 391 9.71 -20.62 -12.18
CA ASN A 391 10.93 -20.76 -12.99
C ASN A 391 11.11 -22.18 -13.53
N TRP A 392 10.74 -23.20 -12.75
CA TRP A 392 10.71 -24.58 -13.21
C TRP A 392 9.69 -24.77 -14.35
N ALA A 393 8.50 -24.20 -14.24
CA ALA A 393 7.51 -24.20 -15.32
C ALA A 393 8.06 -23.49 -16.58
N LEU A 394 8.67 -22.32 -16.43
CA LEU A 394 9.32 -21.60 -17.53
C LEU A 394 10.41 -22.44 -18.20
N SER A 395 11.22 -23.19 -17.44
CA SER A 395 12.35 -23.96 -17.95
C SER A 395 11.94 -25.15 -18.83
N PHE A 396 10.82 -25.80 -18.50
CA PHE A 396 10.44 -27.09 -19.12
C PHE A 396 9.11 -27.06 -19.87
N ARG A 397 8.31 -26.00 -19.77
CA ARG A 397 6.98 -25.88 -20.42
C ARG A 397 6.91 -24.80 -21.50
N VAL A 398 7.98 -24.02 -21.68
CA VAL A 398 8.04 -22.91 -22.65
C VAL A 398 9.01 -23.24 -23.77
N GLN A 399 8.53 -23.13 -25.00
CA GLN A 399 9.34 -22.97 -26.21
C GLN A 399 9.39 -21.48 -26.56
N PRO A 400 10.51 -20.76 -26.30
CA PRO A 400 10.53 -19.29 -26.32
C PRO A 400 9.95 -18.65 -27.59
N GLU A 401 10.19 -19.22 -28.76
CA GLU A 401 9.67 -18.69 -30.03
C GLU A 401 8.15 -18.75 -30.15
N SER A 402 7.53 -19.85 -29.71
CA SER A 402 6.09 -20.11 -29.96
C SER A 402 5.20 -19.81 -28.75
N ASP A 403 5.77 -19.86 -27.55
CA ASP A 403 5.05 -19.72 -26.29
C ASP A 403 5.20 -18.33 -25.67
N THR A 404 5.92 -17.42 -26.35
CA THR A 404 5.99 -16.01 -25.96
C THR A 404 5.39 -15.12 -27.05
N PHE A 405 4.85 -13.97 -26.65
CA PHE A 405 4.53 -12.91 -27.59
C PHE A 405 4.69 -11.54 -26.95
N ILE A 406 5.07 -10.57 -27.76
CA ILE A 406 5.25 -9.18 -27.33
C ILE A 406 4.12 -8.33 -27.94
N MET A 407 3.44 -7.56 -27.09
CA MET A 407 2.46 -6.56 -27.51
C MET A 407 3.05 -5.17 -27.28
N SER A 408 3.33 -4.46 -28.37
CA SER A 408 3.83 -3.07 -28.34
C SER A 408 2.68 -2.06 -28.25
N GLY A 409 2.98 -0.83 -27.83
CA GLY A 409 2.00 0.27 -27.81
C GLY A 409 0.97 0.16 -26.69
N THR A 410 1.38 -0.42 -25.55
CA THR A 410 0.53 -0.64 -24.38
C THR A 410 0.74 0.44 -23.32
N ALA A 411 -0.16 0.51 -22.33
CA ALA A 411 0.04 1.40 -21.19
C ALA A 411 1.24 0.96 -20.34
N ALA A 412 2.04 1.96 -19.99
CA ALA A 412 3.16 1.87 -19.06
C ALA A 412 2.75 1.41 -17.66
N VAL A 413 3.62 0.60 -17.03
CA VAL A 413 3.69 0.58 -15.56
C VAL A 413 4.17 1.97 -15.13
N SER A 414 3.42 2.64 -14.25
CA SER A 414 3.76 4.00 -13.82
C SER A 414 5.11 4.02 -13.09
N LEU A 415 5.94 5.04 -13.32
CA LEU A 415 7.26 5.20 -12.69
C LEU A 415 8.30 4.13 -13.07
N ASP A 416 8.07 3.36 -14.14
CA ASP A 416 9.06 2.42 -14.67
C ASP A 416 10.22 3.20 -15.34
N PRO A 417 11.45 3.12 -14.78
CA PRO A 417 12.57 3.89 -15.30
C PRO A 417 13.05 3.40 -16.67
N SER A 418 12.64 2.21 -17.12
CA SER A 418 13.05 1.70 -18.44
C SER A 418 12.37 2.42 -19.60
N GLN A 419 11.38 3.28 -19.34
CA GLN A 419 10.59 3.95 -20.38
C GLN A 419 11.25 5.22 -20.90
N ALA A 420 11.94 5.95 -20.03
CA ALA A 420 12.59 7.20 -20.38
C ALA A 420 13.71 7.52 -19.40
N ALA A 421 14.75 8.21 -19.89
CA ALA A 421 15.82 8.73 -19.06
C ALA A 421 15.28 9.62 -17.94
N ALA A 422 16.00 9.70 -16.82
CA ALA A 422 15.60 10.49 -15.65
C ALA A 422 15.32 11.97 -15.96
N SER A 423 16.00 12.54 -16.96
CA SER A 423 15.83 13.93 -17.40
C SER A 423 14.48 14.24 -18.07
N VAL A 424 13.76 13.22 -18.55
CA VAL A 424 12.43 13.40 -19.17
C VAL A 424 11.41 13.66 -18.06
N ARG A 425 10.60 14.71 -18.18
CA ARG A 425 9.60 15.06 -17.16
C ARG A 425 8.56 13.95 -16.99
N GLN A 426 8.02 13.80 -15.78
CA GLN A 426 7.12 12.70 -15.43
C GLN A 426 5.81 12.74 -16.22
N GLU A 427 5.36 13.93 -16.59
CA GLU A 427 4.08 14.16 -17.26
C GLU A 427 4.12 13.82 -18.75
N GLU A 428 5.30 13.67 -19.35
CA GLU A 428 5.46 13.44 -20.79
C GLU A 428 4.85 12.12 -21.26
N SER A 429 4.30 12.14 -22.47
CA SER A 429 3.59 10.99 -23.07
C SER A 429 4.52 9.81 -23.35
N THR A 430 5.81 10.05 -23.55
CA THR A 430 6.84 9.01 -23.74
C THR A 430 6.94 8.07 -22.54
N ARG A 431 6.66 8.56 -21.32
CA ARG A 431 6.57 7.76 -20.09
C ARG A 431 5.25 7.00 -19.92
N ARG A 432 4.34 7.09 -20.90
CA ARG A 432 3.01 6.46 -20.84
C ARG A 432 2.86 5.26 -21.78
N LEU A 433 3.80 5.09 -22.72
CA LEU A 433 3.82 3.99 -23.68
C LEU A 433 4.84 2.93 -23.26
N SER A 434 4.49 1.68 -23.46
CA SER A 434 5.35 0.53 -23.17
C SER A 434 4.99 -0.69 -24.03
N SER A 435 5.61 -1.81 -23.74
CA SER A 435 5.25 -3.13 -24.28
C SER A 435 4.98 -4.11 -23.14
N LYS A 436 4.24 -5.17 -23.45
CA LYS A 436 4.02 -6.30 -22.55
C LYS A 436 4.49 -7.58 -23.21
N ILE A 437 5.03 -8.51 -22.42
CA ILE A 437 5.30 -9.88 -22.85
C ILE A 437 4.36 -10.84 -22.13
N GLY A 438 3.68 -11.67 -22.92
CA GLY A 438 2.91 -12.81 -22.43
C GLY A 438 3.68 -14.11 -22.66
N ILE A 439 3.74 -14.96 -21.64
CA ILE A 439 4.47 -16.24 -21.66
C ILE A 439 3.51 -17.36 -21.24
N ASP A 440 3.20 -18.26 -22.18
CA ASP A 440 2.42 -19.46 -21.89
C ASP A 440 3.35 -20.56 -21.37
N ALA A 441 3.46 -20.67 -20.04
CA ALA A 441 4.21 -21.72 -19.35
C ALA A 441 3.32 -22.91 -18.95
N THR A 442 2.18 -23.11 -19.62
CA THR A 442 1.34 -24.30 -19.42
C THR A 442 1.82 -25.49 -20.26
N ARG A 443 1.47 -26.71 -19.87
CA ARG A 443 1.71 -27.91 -20.67
C ARG A 443 0.95 -27.83 -22.00
N LYS A 444 1.62 -28.21 -23.09
CA LYS A 444 1.07 -28.20 -24.45
C LYS A 444 0.41 -29.51 -24.85
N HIS A 445 0.81 -30.59 -24.19
CA HIS A 445 0.33 -31.96 -24.38
C HIS A 445 0.59 -32.76 -23.10
N LYS A 446 0.30 -34.06 -23.11
CA LYS A 446 0.63 -34.95 -21.97
C LYS A 446 2.15 -35.09 -21.86
N PHE A 447 2.73 -34.49 -20.83
CA PHE A 447 4.15 -34.63 -20.52
C PHE A 447 4.45 -36.01 -19.89
N PRO A 448 5.73 -36.42 -19.83
CA PRO A 448 6.16 -37.51 -18.96
C PRO A 448 5.71 -37.30 -17.52
N SER A 449 5.62 -38.40 -16.76
CA SER A 449 5.28 -38.31 -15.33
C SER A 449 6.36 -37.56 -14.56
N LEU A 450 5.97 -36.82 -13.52
CA LEU A 450 6.92 -36.16 -12.64
C LEU A 450 7.78 -37.20 -11.93
N ALA A 451 9.06 -36.90 -11.77
CA ALA A 451 10.01 -37.73 -11.05
C ALA A 451 9.88 -37.54 -9.53
N LEU A 452 8.68 -37.73 -9.00
CA LEU A 452 8.35 -37.59 -7.58
C LEU A 452 7.81 -38.91 -7.02
N PRO A 453 8.04 -39.19 -5.73
CA PRO A 453 7.28 -40.23 -5.03
C PRO A 453 5.76 -39.96 -5.12
N PRO A 454 4.91 -41.00 -5.02
CA PRO A 454 3.46 -40.83 -4.97
C PRO A 454 3.02 -39.82 -3.91
N GLY A 455 2.04 -38.98 -4.24
CA GLY A 455 1.58 -37.90 -3.35
C GLY A 455 1.13 -38.39 -1.98
N GLU A 456 0.47 -39.56 -1.91
CA GLU A 456 0.07 -40.17 -0.63
C GLU A 456 1.25 -40.49 0.30
N HIS A 457 2.42 -40.84 -0.26
CA HIS A 457 3.63 -41.07 0.52
C HIS A 457 4.19 -39.75 1.05
N LEU A 458 4.23 -38.71 0.20
CA LEU A 458 4.68 -37.38 0.60
C LEU A 458 3.79 -36.79 1.70
N GLU A 459 2.47 -36.93 1.58
CA GLU A 459 1.52 -36.49 2.61
C GLU A 459 1.71 -37.21 3.94
N ARG A 460 1.96 -38.53 3.91
CA ARG A 460 2.27 -39.28 5.12
C ARG A 460 3.55 -38.77 5.79
N VAL A 461 4.60 -38.52 5.00
CA VAL A 461 5.87 -37.97 5.51
C VAL A 461 5.67 -36.58 6.11
N ARG A 462 4.88 -35.70 5.46
CA ARG A 462 4.56 -34.36 6.01
C ARG A 462 3.84 -34.44 7.36
N LYS A 463 2.89 -35.37 7.52
CA LYS A 463 2.21 -35.59 8.82
C LYS A 463 3.15 -36.10 9.91
N ASP A 464 4.13 -36.90 9.52
CA ASP A 464 5.12 -37.49 10.41
C ASP A 464 6.43 -36.67 10.47
N TRP A 465 6.46 -35.43 9.96
CA TRP A 465 7.70 -34.66 9.75
C TRP A 465 8.58 -34.58 11.00
N LYS A 466 7.96 -34.29 12.16
CA LYS A 466 8.63 -34.25 13.48
C LYS A 466 9.19 -35.61 13.91
N LYS A 467 8.59 -36.73 13.51
CA LYS A 467 9.10 -38.08 13.84
C LYS A 467 10.42 -38.38 13.14
N TYR A 468 10.72 -37.67 12.04
CA TYR A 468 12.00 -37.75 11.35
C TYR A 468 13.07 -36.80 11.96
N GLY A 469 12.73 -36.05 13.01
CA GLY A 469 13.66 -35.17 13.72
C GLY A 469 13.78 -33.76 13.17
N PHE A 470 12.86 -33.32 12.30
CA PHE A 470 12.82 -31.95 11.78
C PHE A 470 11.91 -31.03 12.62
N GLU A 471 12.29 -29.76 12.74
CA GLU A 471 11.47 -28.68 13.33
C GLU A 471 10.60 -27.97 12.26
N ASP A 472 9.59 -27.22 12.70
CA ASP A 472 8.58 -26.54 11.85
C ASP A 472 9.07 -25.22 11.22
#